data_AF-A0A3A5TLK3-F1
#
_entry.id   AF-A0A3A5TLK3-F1
#
_cell.length_a   1.000
_cell.length_b   1.000
_cell.length_c   1.000
_cell.angle_alpha   90.00
_cell.angle_beta   90.00
_cell.angle_gamma   90.00
#
_symmetry.space_group_name_H-M   'P 1'
#
loop_
_entity.id
_entity.type
_entity.pdbx_description
1 polymer ?
#
loop_
_entity_poly.entity_id
_entity_poly.type
_entity_poly.pdbx_seq_one_letter_code
_entity_poly.pdbx_strand_id
1 'polypeptide(L)'
;MKKIVFCLLLLTFSFRLAAQIDYLEPVKPFSSYTGELGEYYRSVFSLLNTGFQKQPYARFAAIPSFSPEYAMSVERKNGRYTLISNTLSRTYWQAEKGTVTVDTKSVVISASLYQSLGAIFRLVTEQVQDLDGSTAGLDGIVYYFSSTDAKGKERMGRKWSPEKGTLMERLVLVCQSAYMLSRGENISEQTLAEEAASLLKALQQRSKEEPDAYKQPMYVGIYPVGPRAKTLSGRQVEEPAHFSAMSPEEYIANEMVYPAGLLEKNVSGYALCEFTIDKEGVILRPHILRSTHPEFAEEALRIVKGMPKWSPALAGGKPADSNYTLYIPFRPQLYRKNK
;
A
#
# COMPACT_ATOMS: atom_id res chain seq x y z
N MET A 1 -54.42 7.50 -12.07
CA MET A 1 -53.12 8.01 -11.57
C MET A 1 -52.16 6.83 -11.44
N LYS A 2 -51.30 6.59 -12.44
CA LYS A 2 -50.31 5.51 -12.45
C LYS A 2 -49.02 6.04 -11.81
N LYS A 3 -48.60 5.47 -10.68
CA LYS A 3 -47.35 5.82 -10.00
C LYS A 3 -46.18 5.24 -10.80
N ILE A 4 -45.37 6.12 -11.37
CA ILE A 4 -44.10 5.78 -12.03
C ILE A 4 -43.09 5.53 -10.91
N VAL A 5 -42.67 4.29 -10.75
CA VAL A 5 -41.57 3.91 -9.86
C VAL A 5 -40.26 4.22 -10.58
N PHE A 6 -39.51 5.18 -10.04
CA PHE A 6 -38.17 5.51 -10.51
C PHE A 6 -37.22 4.41 -10.02
N CYS A 7 -36.91 3.44 -10.90
CA CYS A 7 -35.80 2.53 -10.65
C CYS A 7 -34.50 3.34 -10.74
N LEU A 8 -33.93 3.66 -9.58
CA LEU A 8 -32.58 4.17 -9.45
C LEU A 8 -31.63 3.05 -9.89
N LEU A 9 -31.27 3.03 -11.16
CA LEU A 9 -30.14 2.25 -11.67
C LEU A 9 -28.89 2.86 -11.05
N LEU A 10 -28.50 2.34 -9.87
CA LEU A 10 -27.15 2.47 -9.33
C LEU A 10 -26.22 1.82 -10.35
N LEU A 11 -25.73 2.63 -11.28
CA LEU A 11 -24.56 2.32 -12.08
C LEU A 11 -23.42 2.10 -11.09
N THR A 12 -23.19 0.85 -10.72
CA THR A 12 -21.96 0.39 -10.10
C THR A 12 -20.88 0.50 -11.16
N PHE A 13 -20.43 1.74 -11.43
CA PHE A 13 -19.08 1.96 -11.93
C PHE A 13 -18.16 1.47 -10.82
N SER A 14 -17.85 0.18 -10.83
CA SER A 14 -16.64 -0.35 -10.24
C SER A 14 -15.50 0.29 -11.00
N PHE A 15 -15.14 1.51 -10.61
CA PHE A 15 -13.81 2.03 -10.86
C PHE A 15 -12.86 0.95 -10.39
N ARG A 16 -12.22 0.24 -11.33
CA ARG A 16 -11.01 -0.53 -11.02
C ARG A 16 -9.93 0.50 -10.69
N LEU A 17 -10.00 1.01 -9.46
CA LEU A 17 -9.03 1.87 -8.84
C LEU A 17 -7.78 1.01 -8.61
N ALA A 18 -6.80 1.18 -9.50
CA ALA A 18 -5.43 0.66 -9.47
C ALA A 18 -5.26 -0.85 -9.18
N ALA A 19 -4.39 -1.52 -9.95
CA ALA A 19 -3.96 -2.88 -9.59
C ALA A 19 -3.43 -2.86 -8.15
N GLN A 20 -3.98 -3.72 -7.28
CA GLN A 20 -3.48 -3.80 -5.92
C GLN A 20 -2.05 -4.34 -5.92
N ILE A 21 -1.18 -3.75 -5.09
CA ILE A 21 0.17 -4.26 -4.91
C ILE A 21 0.15 -5.51 -4.01
N ASP A 22 0.97 -6.52 -4.31
CA ASP A 22 1.09 -7.71 -3.46
C ASP A 22 2.09 -7.50 -2.29
N TYR A 23 2.20 -6.28 -1.78
CA TYR A 23 3.03 -5.92 -0.63
C TYR A 23 2.19 -5.16 0.41
N LEU A 24 2.74 -5.01 1.61
CA LEU A 24 2.16 -4.10 2.60
C LEU A 24 2.42 -2.65 2.19
N GLU A 25 1.46 -1.78 2.48
CA GLU A 25 1.54 -0.34 2.30
C GLU A 25 2.10 0.35 3.55
N PRO A 26 2.73 1.52 3.39
CA PRO A 26 3.17 2.32 4.52
C PRO A 26 1.98 2.79 5.35
N VAL A 27 2.17 2.79 6.68
CA VAL A 27 1.21 3.36 7.62
C VAL A 27 1.61 4.80 7.91
N LYS A 28 0.68 5.74 7.67
CA LYS A 28 0.86 7.12 8.13
C LYS A 28 0.91 7.12 9.65
N PRO A 29 1.83 7.86 10.28
CA PRO A 29 1.86 7.98 11.74
C PRO A 29 0.48 8.37 12.26
N PHE A 30 -0.03 7.67 13.27
CA PHE A 30 -1.38 7.96 13.77
C PHE A 30 -1.52 9.39 14.31
N SER A 31 -0.41 9.99 14.75
CA SER A 31 -0.30 11.41 15.14
C SER A 31 -0.52 12.41 14.00
N SER A 32 -0.41 11.98 12.73
CA SER A 32 -0.66 12.83 11.57
C SER A 32 -2.15 13.02 11.28
N TYR A 33 -3.02 12.17 11.85
CA TYR A 33 -4.46 12.36 11.76
C TYR A 33 -4.91 13.35 12.82
N THR A 34 -5.71 14.34 12.40
CA THR A 34 -6.26 15.37 13.27
C THR A 34 -7.76 15.14 13.51
N GLY A 35 -8.31 15.80 14.52
CA GLY A 35 -9.73 15.72 14.86
C GLY A 35 -10.19 14.31 15.25
N GLU A 36 -11.44 14.00 14.91
CA GLU A 36 -12.11 12.75 15.29
C GLU A 36 -11.40 11.50 14.76
N LEU A 37 -10.85 11.57 13.54
CA LEU A 37 -10.15 10.43 12.95
C LEU A 37 -8.85 10.10 13.70
N GLY A 38 -8.13 11.12 14.15
CA GLY A 38 -6.94 10.94 14.99
C GLY A 38 -7.26 10.42 16.39
N GLU A 39 -8.38 10.85 16.98
CA GLU A 39 -8.88 10.28 18.24
C GLU A 39 -9.29 8.82 18.06
N TYR A 40 -10.05 8.51 17.01
CA TYR A 40 -10.49 7.16 16.66
C TYR A 40 -9.32 6.18 16.60
N TYR A 41 -8.31 6.45 15.76
CA TYR A 41 -7.17 5.52 15.63
C TYR A 41 -6.40 5.36 16.94
N ARG A 42 -6.14 6.43 17.67
CA ARG A 42 -5.42 6.34 18.96
C ARG A 42 -6.20 5.50 19.97
N SER A 43 -7.50 5.72 20.09
CA SER A 43 -8.35 4.98 21.04
C SER A 43 -8.51 3.52 20.64
N VAL A 44 -8.79 3.23 19.37
CA VAL A 44 -8.94 1.86 18.87
C VAL A 44 -7.64 1.08 19.08
N PHE A 45 -6.49 1.62 18.64
CA PHE A 45 -5.21 0.92 18.84
C PHE A 45 -4.80 0.82 20.30
N SER A 46 -5.16 1.80 21.15
CA SER A 46 -4.95 1.70 22.59
C SER A 46 -5.73 0.53 23.18
N LEU A 47 -7.02 0.41 22.85
CA LEU A 47 -7.88 -0.68 23.34
C LEU A 47 -7.44 -2.04 22.78
N LEU A 48 -7.22 -2.14 21.47
CA LEU A 48 -6.80 -3.38 20.81
C LEU A 48 -5.45 -3.89 21.31
N ASN A 49 -4.54 -3.02 21.76
CA ASN A 49 -3.24 -3.41 22.30
C ASN A 49 -3.25 -3.72 23.80
N THR A 50 -4.40 -3.70 24.46
CA THR A 50 -4.51 -3.97 25.91
C THR A 50 -3.93 -5.34 26.27
N GLY A 51 -2.97 -5.37 27.20
CA GLY A 51 -2.37 -6.62 27.69
C GLY A 51 -1.40 -7.33 26.73
N PHE A 52 -1.18 -6.76 25.54
CA PHE A 52 -0.11 -7.20 24.64
C PHE A 52 1.25 -6.70 25.12
N GLN A 53 2.31 -7.45 24.80
CA GLN A 53 3.69 -7.01 24.99
C GLN A 53 3.92 -5.68 24.25
N LYS A 54 4.79 -4.80 24.74
CA LYS A 54 5.02 -3.50 24.05
C LYS A 54 5.58 -3.70 22.65
N GLN A 55 6.73 -4.38 22.54
CA GLN A 55 7.39 -4.67 21.27
C GLN A 55 6.76 -5.89 20.60
N PRO A 56 6.09 -5.73 19.44
CA PRO A 56 5.43 -6.84 18.77
C PRO A 56 6.44 -7.81 18.16
N TYR A 57 6.32 -9.10 18.46
CA TYR A 57 6.96 -10.16 17.68
C TYR A 57 6.22 -10.39 16.35
N ALA A 58 4.90 -10.59 16.42
CA ALA A 58 3.97 -10.51 15.29
C ALA A 58 2.60 -10.06 15.81
N ARG A 59 2.11 -8.90 15.33
CA ARG A 59 0.83 -8.33 15.75
C ARG A 59 -0.02 -7.92 14.56
N PHE A 60 -1.23 -8.42 14.55
CA PHE A 60 -2.26 -8.19 13.55
C PHE A 60 -3.40 -7.36 14.16
N ALA A 61 -3.91 -6.38 13.43
CA ALA A 61 -5.17 -5.72 13.75
C ALA A 61 -6.03 -5.58 12.51
N ALA A 62 -7.33 -5.79 12.65
CA ALA A 62 -8.32 -5.63 11.60
C ALA A 62 -9.31 -4.53 12.01
N ILE A 63 -9.55 -3.60 11.09
CA ILE A 63 -10.50 -2.50 11.23
C ILE A 63 -11.59 -2.68 10.17
N PRO A 64 -12.67 -3.43 10.47
CA PRO A 64 -13.79 -3.62 9.55
C PRO A 64 -14.71 -2.39 9.53
N SER A 65 -15.48 -2.21 8.44
CA SER A 65 -16.44 -1.10 8.32
C SER A 65 -17.63 -1.20 9.29
N PHE A 66 -18.13 -2.42 9.53
CA PHE A 66 -19.44 -2.63 10.17
C PHE A 66 -19.45 -3.72 11.25
N SER A 67 -18.28 -4.19 11.68
CA SER A 67 -18.15 -5.15 12.77
C SER A 67 -17.03 -4.72 13.72
N PRO A 68 -17.09 -5.15 14.99
CA PRO A 68 -16.13 -4.70 15.98
C PRO A 68 -14.69 -4.98 15.56
N GLU A 69 -13.83 -4.01 15.81
CA GLU A 69 -12.42 -4.08 15.54
C GLU A 69 -11.78 -5.16 16.43
N TYR A 70 -10.76 -5.82 15.90
CA TYR A 70 -10.09 -6.90 16.63
C TYR A 70 -8.60 -6.95 16.30
N ALA A 71 -7.84 -7.55 17.21
CA ALA A 71 -6.42 -7.71 17.07
C ALA A 71 -5.95 -9.05 17.65
N MET A 72 -4.78 -9.47 17.20
CA MET A 72 -4.09 -10.65 17.67
C MET A 72 -2.59 -10.38 17.80
N SER A 73 -1.99 -10.89 18.87
CA SER A 73 -0.56 -10.82 19.14
C SER A 73 -0.01 -12.22 19.36
N VAL A 74 1.10 -12.53 18.69
CA VAL A 74 1.88 -13.75 18.89
C VAL A 74 2.95 -13.45 19.92
N GLU A 75 2.89 -14.12 21.07
CA GLU A 75 3.72 -13.79 22.22
C GLU A 75 4.34 -15.03 22.86
N ARG A 76 5.41 -14.81 23.64
CA ARG A 76 5.95 -15.81 24.56
C ARG A 76 5.63 -15.38 25.98
N LYS A 77 4.71 -16.07 26.66
CA LYS A 77 4.32 -15.80 28.05
C LYS A 77 4.67 -16.99 28.93
N ASN A 78 5.41 -16.74 30.01
CA ASN A 78 5.81 -17.77 30.99
C ASN A 78 6.43 -19.01 30.33
N GLY A 79 7.32 -18.80 29.36
CA GLY A 79 8.00 -19.86 28.61
C GLY A 79 7.17 -20.53 27.51
N ARG A 80 5.85 -20.31 27.46
CA ARG A 80 4.94 -20.88 26.46
C ARG A 80 4.68 -19.91 25.31
N TYR A 81 4.51 -20.46 24.10
CA TYR A 81 4.09 -19.70 22.92
C TYR A 81 2.57 -19.56 22.92
N THR A 82 2.06 -18.36 22.70
CA THR A 82 0.64 -18.05 22.91
C THR A 82 0.14 -17.08 21.85
N LEU A 83 -1.03 -17.34 21.30
CA LEU A 83 -1.82 -16.34 20.59
C LEU A 83 -2.72 -15.65 21.60
N ILE A 84 -2.73 -14.32 21.58
CA ILE A 84 -3.61 -13.50 22.42
C ILE A 84 -4.43 -12.64 21.50
N SER A 85 -5.75 -12.67 21.62
CA SER A 85 -6.65 -11.84 20.84
C SER A 85 -7.44 -10.90 21.71
N ASN A 86 -7.73 -9.73 21.14
CA ASN A 86 -8.58 -8.70 21.71
C ASN A 86 -9.67 -8.36 20.69
N THR A 87 -10.92 -8.35 21.13
CA THR A 87 -12.08 -7.96 20.31
C THR A 87 -12.81 -6.84 21.03
N LEU A 88 -13.10 -5.74 20.33
CA LEU A 88 -13.93 -4.69 20.90
C LEU A 88 -15.37 -5.19 21.06
N SER A 89 -16.07 -4.77 22.11
CA SER A 89 -17.45 -5.22 22.36
C SER A 89 -18.49 -4.65 21.39
N ARG A 90 -18.11 -3.63 20.62
CA ARG A 90 -18.89 -2.94 19.59
C ARG A 90 -17.94 -2.16 18.68
N THR A 91 -18.42 -1.76 17.51
CA THR A 91 -17.68 -0.86 16.60
C THR A 91 -17.36 0.45 17.32
N TYR A 92 -16.08 0.83 17.37
CA TYR A 92 -15.70 2.03 18.14
C TYR A 92 -16.32 3.30 17.56
N TRP A 93 -16.42 3.38 16.23
CA TRP A 93 -16.97 4.55 15.52
C TRP A 93 -18.42 4.87 15.89
N GLN A 94 -19.23 3.86 16.21
CA GLN A 94 -20.65 4.02 16.52
C GLN A 94 -20.94 4.01 18.02
N ALA A 95 -19.93 3.77 18.85
CA ALA A 95 -20.08 3.64 20.28
C ALA A 95 -20.03 4.99 20.99
N GLU A 96 -20.76 5.10 22.10
CA GLU A 96 -20.54 6.17 23.06
C GLU A 96 -19.12 6.07 23.66
N LYS A 97 -18.41 7.19 23.69
CA LYS A 97 -17.02 7.25 24.16
C LYS A 97 -16.91 6.70 25.59
N GLY A 98 -15.90 5.86 25.82
CA GLY A 98 -15.64 5.23 27.12
C GLY A 98 -16.50 4.01 27.44
N THR A 99 -17.48 3.65 26.61
CA THR A 99 -18.33 2.47 26.83
C THR A 99 -17.80 1.18 26.19
N VAL A 100 -16.81 1.30 25.29
CA VAL A 100 -16.22 0.18 24.58
C VAL A 100 -15.29 -0.60 25.50
N THR A 101 -15.53 -1.90 25.62
CA THR A 101 -14.73 -2.84 26.40
C THR A 101 -13.98 -3.79 25.48
N VAL A 102 -12.97 -4.47 26.02
CA VAL A 102 -12.13 -5.43 25.28
C VAL A 102 -12.38 -6.83 25.83
N ASP A 103 -12.77 -7.76 24.96
CA ASP A 103 -12.82 -9.19 25.27
C ASP A 103 -11.50 -9.85 24.85
N THR A 104 -10.74 -10.34 25.82
CA THR A 104 -9.42 -10.95 25.61
C THR A 104 -9.50 -12.47 25.70
N LYS A 105 -8.93 -13.17 24.72
CA LYS A 105 -8.74 -14.63 24.75
C LYS A 105 -7.30 -15.00 24.45
N SER A 106 -6.93 -16.21 24.82
CA SER A 106 -5.61 -16.73 24.52
C SER A 106 -5.59 -18.24 24.39
N VAL A 107 -4.69 -18.75 23.55
CA VAL A 107 -4.45 -20.18 23.39
C VAL A 107 -2.95 -20.45 23.26
N VAL A 108 -2.48 -21.55 23.86
CA VAL A 108 -1.10 -22.02 23.69
C VAL A 108 -0.98 -22.66 22.31
N ILE A 109 0.10 -22.37 21.61
CA ILE A 109 0.36 -22.89 20.25
C ILE A 109 1.69 -23.62 20.18
N SER A 110 1.90 -24.39 19.12
CA SER A 110 3.17 -25.05 18.84
C SER A 110 4.30 -24.05 18.58
N ALA A 111 5.53 -24.53 18.76
CA ALA A 111 6.72 -23.78 18.39
C ALA A 111 6.78 -23.51 16.87
N SER A 112 6.34 -24.45 16.04
CA SER A 112 6.34 -24.30 14.58
C SER A 112 5.43 -23.15 14.14
N LEU A 113 4.19 -23.10 14.62
CA LEU A 113 3.27 -22.00 14.30
C LEU A 113 3.82 -20.65 14.79
N TYR A 114 4.36 -20.60 16.01
CA TYR A 114 4.97 -19.40 16.57
C TYR A 114 6.12 -18.87 15.69
N GLN A 115 7.03 -19.75 15.27
CA GLN A 115 8.17 -19.37 14.43
C GLN A 115 7.72 -18.93 13.03
N SER A 116 6.77 -19.64 12.41
CA SER A 116 6.24 -19.29 11.10
C SER A 116 5.59 -17.90 11.10
N LEU A 117 4.70 -17.62 12.06
CA LEU A 117 4.02 -16.33 12.14
C LEU A 117 5.01 -15.17 12.36
N GLY A 118 5.98 -15.34 13.25
CA GLY A 118 7.01 -14.32 13.47
C GLY A 118 7.88 -14.07 12.23
N ALA A 119 8.31 -15.13 11.56
CA ALA A 119 9.11 -15.03 10.34
C ALA A 119 8.34 -14.34 9.20
N ILE A 120 7.04 -14.66 9.04
CA ILE A 120 6.17 -14.00 8.07
C ILE A 120 6.08 -12.50 8.37
N PHE A 121 5.73 -12.12 9.61
CA PHE A 121 5.51 -10.72 9.98
C PHE A 121 6.77 -9.88 9.82
N ARG A 122 7.92 -10.43 10.24
CA ARG A 122 9.21 -9.78 10.04
C ARG A 122 9.49 -9.56 8.56
N LEU A 123 9.30 -10.58 7.73
CA LEU A 123 9.53 -10.48 6.28
C LEU A 123 8.61 -9.44 5.63
N VAL A 124 7.31 -9.50 5.88
CA VAL A 124 6.34 -8.60 5.20
C VAL A 124 6.45 -7.15 5.68
N THR A 125 6.77 -6.91 6.95
CA THR A 125 6.96 -5.54 7.46
C THR A 125 8.34 -4.95 7.13
N GLU A 126 9.34 -5.79 6.86
CA GLU A 126 10.61 -5.35 6.26
C GLU A 126 10.42 -4.95 4.79
N GLN A 127 9.43 -5.54 4.11
CA GLN A 127 9.09 -5.32 2.70
C GLN A 127 7.87 -4.43 2.48
N VAL A 128 7.64 -3.46 3.37
CA VAL A 128 6.63 -2.42 3.12
C VAL A 128 7.05 -1.62 1.87
N GLN A 129 6.15 -1.53 0.89
CA GLN A 129 6.40 -0.88 -0.40
C GLN A 129 6.72 0.60 -0.22
N ASP A 130 7.73 1.11 -0.92
CA ASP A 130 7.89 2.55 -1.13
C ASP A 130 6.78 3.06 -2.06
N LEU A 131 5.73 3.60 -1.45
CA LEU A 131 4.47 3.92 -2.12
C LEU A 131 4.04 5.36 -1.88
N ASP A 132 3.75 6.06 -2.98
CA ASP A 132 3.02 7.33 -2.98
C ASP A 132 1.54 7.09 -3.33
N GLY A 133 0.63 7.58 -2.49
CA GLY A 133 -0.81 7.42 -2.66
C GLY A 133 -1.41 6.32 -1.79
N SER A 134 -2.43 5.60 -2.27
CA SER A 134 -3.07 4.52 -1.51
C SER A 134 -3.88 3.59 -2.42
N THR A 135 -3.90 2.30 -2.10
CA THR A 135 -4.78 1.32 -2.76
C THR A 135 -6.18 1.26 -2.14
N ALA A 136 -6.44 1.99 -1.06
CA ALA A 136 -7.71 1.90 -0.34
C ALA A 136 -8.89 2.36 -1.20
N GLY A 137 -9.86 1.47 -1.40
CA GLY A 137 -11.16 1.81 -1.97
C GLY A 137 -12.17 2.26 -0.92
N LEU A 138 -13.43 2.26 -1.31
CA LEU A 138 -14.53 2.84 -0.52
C LEU A 138 -15.06 1.92 0.59
N ASP A 139 -15.00 0.60 0.38
CA ASP A 139 -15.51 -0.39 1.34
C ASP A 139 -14.57 -1.58 1.46
N GLY A 140 -14.42 -2.13 2.66
CA GLY A 140 -13.52 -3.24 2.93
C GLY A 140 -12.94 -3.20 4.33
N ILE A 141 -11.93 -4.02 4.56
CA ILE A 141 -11.28 -4.13 5.86
C ILE A 141 -9.84 -3.66 5.69
N VAL A 142 -9.41 -2.76 6.59
CA VAL A 142 -8.00 -2.39 6.68
C VAL A 142 -7.33 -3.26 7.73
N TYR A 143 -6.31 -3.98 7.30
CA TYR A 143 -5.47 -4.81 8.13
C TYR A 143 -4.16 -4.10 8.42
N TYR A 144 -3.67 -4.22 9.65
CA TYR A 144 -2.39 -3.70 10.10
C TYR A 144 -1.52 -4.84 10.61
N PHE A 145 -0.25 -4.80 10.25
CA PHE A 145 0.73 -5.83 10.59
C PHE A 145 1.93 -5.14 11.21
N SER A 146 2.34 -5.58 12.40
CA SER A 146 3.48 -5.03 13.12
C SER A 146 4.42 -6.11 13.59
N SER A 147 5.71 -5.84 13.48
CA SER A 147 6.76 -6.63 14.13
C SER A 147 7.97 -5.77 14.47
N THR A 148 8.83 -6.30 15.31
CA THR A 148 10.08 -5.67 15.73
C THR A 148 11.23 -6.30 14.94
N ASP A 149 12.03 -5.47 14.28
CA ASP A 149 13.20 -5.95 13.55
C ASP A 149 14.35 -6.34 14.50
N ALA A 150 15.41 -6.93 13.95
CA ALA A 150 16.56 -7.41 14.72
C ALA A 150 17.30 -6.29 15.50
N LYS A 151 17.06 -5.01 15.18
CA LYS A 151 17.63 -3.85 15.86
C LYS A 151 16.71 -3.29 16.94
N GLY A 152 15.58 -3.95 17.21
CA GLY A 152 14.57 -3.47 18.16
C GLY A 152 13.66 -2.38 17.59
N LYS A 153 13.71 -2.10 16.28
CA LYS A 153 12.87 -1.08 15.66
C LYS A 153 11.53 -1.68 15.26
N GLU A 154 10.45 -1.10 15.76
CA GLU A 154 9.10 -1.46 15.34
C GLU A 154 8.85 -1.05 13.90
N ARG A 155 8.24 -1.96 13.14
CA ARG A 155 7.80 -1.76 11.76
C ARG A 155 6.33 -2.05 11.69
N MET A 156 5.63 -1.27 10.86
CA MET A 156 4.21 -1.42 10.65
C MET A 156 3.88 -1.21 9.18
N GLY A 157 3.15 -2.16 8.61
CA GLY A 157 2.54 -2.05 7.30
C GLY A 157 1.04 -2.24 7.40
N ARG A 158 0.31 -1.80 6.38
CA ARG A 158 -1.13 -2.04 6.26
C ARG A 158 -1.49 -2.67 4.93
N LYS A 159 -2.66 -3.27 4.87
CA LYS A 159 -3.26 -3.73 3.62
C LYS A 159 -4.76 -3.54 3.67
N TRP A 160 -5.35 -2.96 2.63
CA TRP A 160 -6.80 -2.88 2.49
C TRP A 160 -7.26 -4.04 1.60
N SER A 161 -8.23 -4.83 2.09
CA SER A 161 -8.93 -5.93 1.39
C SER A 161 -8.17 -6.52 0.19
N PRO A 162 -7.15 -7.36 0.42
CA PRO A 162 -6.27 -7.86 -0.63
C PRO A 162 -7.02 -8.58 -1.76
N GLU A 163 -6.54 -8.44 -3.00
CA GLU A 163 -7.10 -9.14 -4.16
C GLU A 163 -6.92 -10.67 -4.05
N LYS A 164 -7.89 -11.42 -4.58
CA LYS A 164 -7.88 -12.89 -4.55
C LYS A 164 -6.68 -13.47 -5.30
N GLY A 165 -6.08 -14.51 -4.75
CA GLY A 165 -4.91 -15.20 -5.29
C GLY A 165 -3.57 -14.56 -4.94
N THR A 166 -3.56 -13.41 -4.25
CA THR A 166 -2.33 -12.71 -3.86
C THR A 166 -1.71 -13.30 -2.58
N LEU A 167 -0.41 -13.08 -2.36
CA LEU A 167 0.24 -13.49 -1.10
C LEU A 167 -0.30 -12.66 0.08
N MET A 168 -0.70 -11.41 -0.15
CA MET A 168 -1.35 -10.58 0.87
C MET A 168 -2.73 -11.10 1.28
N GLU A 169 -3.50 -11.70 0.36
CA GLU A 169 -4.75 -12.40 0.73
C GLU A 169 -4.44 -13.59 1.63
N ARG A 170 -3.48 -14.44 1.24
CA ARG A 170 -3.07 -15.59 2.06
C ARG A 170 -2.58 -15.15 3.44
N LEU A 171 -1.84 -14.03 3.54
CA LEU A 171 -1.42 -13.45 4.80
C LEU A 171 -2.61 -13.09 5.70
N VAL A 172 -3.62 -12.40 5.15
CA VAL A 172 -4.84 -12.05 5.88
C VAL A 172 -5.58 -13.31 6.35
N LEU A 173 -5.74 -14.31 5.49
CA LEU A 173 -6.44 -15.56 5.83
C LEU A 173 -5.73 -16.34 6.95
N VAL A 174 -4.39 -16.41 6.91
CA VAL A 174 -3.60 -17.01 8.01
C VAL A 174 -3.82 -16.25 9.32
N CYS A 175 -3.84 -14.91 9.29
CA CYS A 175 -4.05 -14.09 10.49
C CYS A 175 -5.47 -14.23 11.05
N GLN A 176 -6.48 -14.28 10.18
CA GLN A 176 -7.87 -14.49 10.58
C GLN A 176 -8.06 -15.89 11.19
N SER A 177 -7.48 -16.93 10.59
CA SER A 177 -7.49 -18.28 11.15
C SER A 177 -6.80 -18.37 12.50
N ALA A 178 -5.66 -17.69 12.67
CA ALA A 178 -4.97 -17.60 13.95
C ALA A 178 -5.81 -16.86 15.02
N TYR A 179 -6.50 -15.79 14.62
CA TYR A 179 -7.45 -15.09 15.49
C TYR A 179 -8.60 -16.02 15.90
N MET A 180 -9.27 -16.70 14.97
CA MET A 180 -10.34 -17.66 15.27
C MET A 180 -9.86 -18.80 16.18
N LEU A 181 -8.66 -19.35 15.94
CA LEU A 181 -8.04 -20.34 16.82
C LEU A 181 -7.87 -19.81 18.26
N SER A 182 -7.39 -18.57 18.42
CA SER A 182 -7.21 -17.96 19.75
C SER A 182 -8.51 -17.74 20.51
N ARG A 183 -9.63 -17.68 19.80
CA ARG A 183 -10.99 -17.55 20.33
C ARG A 183 -11.62 -18.88 20.72
N GLY A 184 -10.96 -20.01 20.41
CA GLY A 184 -11.49 -21.35 20.65
C GLY A 184 -12.48 -21.82 19.57
N GLU A 185 -12.45 -21.20 18.39
CA GLU A 185 -13.23 -21.68 17.24
C GLU A 185 -12.62 -22.95 16.65
N ASN A 186 -13.39 -23.67 15.82
CA ASN A 186 -13.01 -24.98 15.26
C ASN A 186 -11.98 -24.86 14.13
N ILE A 187 -10.76 -24.44 14.49
CA ILE A 187 -9.59 -24.34 13.61
C ILE A 187 -8.55 -25.38 14.06
N SER A 188 -8.08 -26.19 13.11
CA SER A 188 -6.96 -27.11 13.35
C SER A 188 -5.66 -26.32 13.42
N GLU A 189 -5.01 -26.35 14.59
CA GLU A 189 -3.71 -25.69 14.80
C GLU A 189 -2.63 -26.28 13.87
N GLN A 190 -2.67 -27.58 13.63
CA GLN A 190 -1.77 -28.25 12.69
C GLN A 190 -1.95 -27.70 11.26
N THR A 191 -3.19 -27.62 10.77
CA THR A 191 -3.48 -27.11 9.43
C THR A 191 -3.07 -25.65 9.29
N LEU A 192 -3.32 -24.83 10.33
CA LEU A 192 -2.87 -23.44 10.36
C LEU A 192 -1.33 -23.34 10.32
N ALA A 193 -0.62 -24.22 11.05
CA ALA A 193 0.84 -24.25 11.04
C ALA A 193 1.41 -24.63 9.66
N GLU A 194 0.79 -25.61 8.99
CA GLU A 194 1.13 -26.02 7.63
C GLU A 194 0.92 -24.87 6.63
N GLU A 195 -0.21 -24.17 6.71
CA GLU A 195 -0.49 -23.03 5.83
C GLU A 195 0.41 -21.82 6.09
N ALA A 196 0.72 -21.52 7.36
CA ALA A 196 1.69 -20.49 7.70
C ALA A 196 3.08 -20.82 7.14
N ALA A 197 3.53 -22.07 7.28
CA ALA A 197 4.81 -22.51 6.71
C ALA A 197 4.83 -22.42 5.17
N SER A 198 3.73 -22.83 4.52
CA SER A 198 3.54 -22.73 3.07
C SER A 198 3.58 -21.27 2.58
N LEU A 199 2.90 -20.37 3.28
CA LEU A 199 2.92 -18.93 2.98
C LEU A 199 4.32 -18.34 3.16
N LEU A 200 5.01 -18.67 4.25
CA LEU A 200 6.38 -18.22 4.49
C LEU A 200 7.31 -18.61 3.34
N LYS A 201 7.21 -19.86 2.87
CA LYS A 201 7.99 -20.35 1.73
C LYS A 201 7.69 -19.56 0.46
N ALA A 202 6.43 -19.25 0.17
CA ALA A 202 6.04 -18.47 -1.00
C ALA A 202 6.55 -17.03 -0.94
N LEU A 203 6.45 -16.36 0.21
CA LEU A 203 6.99 -15.01 0.42
C LEU A 203 8.52 -14.99 0.27
N GLN A 204 9.21 -16.00 0.79
CA GLN A 204 10.65 -16.15 0.61
C GLN A 204 11.03 -16.39 -0.85
N GLN A 205 10.23 -17.17 -1.59
CA GLN A 205 10.47 -17.41 -3.01
C GLN A 205 10.34 -16.11 -3.82
N ARG A 206 9.26 -15.34 -3.63
CA ARG A 206 9.10 -14.02 -4.27
C ARG A 206 10.29 -13.10 -3.96
N SER A 207 10.76 -13.11 -2.71
CA SER A 207 11.91 -12.29 -2.29
C SER A 207 13.22 -12.65 -3.00
N LYS A 208 13.35 -13.89 -3.49
CA LYS A 208 14.51 -14.35 -4.27
C LYS A 208 14.37 -14.01 -5.75
N GLU A 209 13.16 -14.12 -6.30
CA GLU A 209 12.86 -13.86 -7.70
C GLU A 209 12.92 -12.36 -8.02
N GLU A 210 12.40 -11.53 -7.11
CA GLU A 210 12.32 -10.09 -7.26
C GLU A 210 12.98 -9.39 -6.06
N PRO A 211 14.32 -9.49 -5.93
CA PRO A 211 15.02 -8.78 -4.89
C PRO A 211 14.76 -7.28 -5.05
N ASP A 212 14.46 -6.61 -3.94
CA ASP A 212 14.31 -5.16 -3.88
C ASP A 212 13.16 -4.53 -4.69
N ALA A 213 12.23 -5.31 -5.27
CA ALA A 213 11.05 -4.75 -5.95
C ALA A 213 10.24 -3.80 -5.06
N TYR A 214 10.11 -4.12 -3.77
CA TYR A 214 9.43 -3.28 -2.78
C TYR A 214 10.13 -1.93 -2.50
N LYS A 215 11.41 -1.79 -2.88
CA LYS A 215 12.18 -0.55 -2.71
C LYS A 215 11.97 0.43 -3.86
N GLN A 216 11.45 -0.04 -4.99
CA GLN A 216 11.20 0.82 -6.13
C GLN A 216 10.00 1.72 -5.84
N PRO A 217 10.16 3.06 -5.89
CA PRO A 217 9.05 3.97 -5.64
C PRO A 217 7.92 3.72 -6.62
N MET A 218 6.70 3.61 -6.10
CA MET A 218 5.51 3.40 -6.92
C MET A 218 4.46 4.46 -6.60
N TYR A 219 3.76 4.93 -7.64
CA TYR A 219 2.56 5.74 -7.47
C TYR A 219 1.29 4.90 -7.63
N VAL A 220 0.39 5.00 -6.65
CA VAL A 220 -0.95 4.41 -6.70
C VAL A 220 -1.97 5.51 -6.36
N GLY A 221 -2.67 5.99 -7.39
CA GLY A 221 -3.73 6.96 -7.20
C GLY A 221 -4.63 7.08 -8.43
N ILE A 222 -5.46 8.13 -8.44
CA ILE A 222 -6.52 8.30 -9.44
C ILE A 222 -6.03 8.66 -10.85
N TYR A 223 -4.79 9.17 -10.96
CA TYR A 223 -4.19 9.54 -12.24
C TYR A 223 -3.41 8.35 -12.79
N PRO A 224 -3.69 7.87 -14.01
CA PRO A 224 -2.89 6.81 -14.60
C PRO A 224 -1.51 7.37 -14.98
N VAL A 225 -0.47 6.56 -14.77
CA VAL A 225 0.92 6.85 -15.12
C VAL A 225 1.27 6.07 -16.38
N GLY A 226 2.11 6.66 -17.24
CA GLY A 226 2.53 6.09 -18.51
C GLY A 226 1.78 6.64 -19.73
N PRO A 227 1.88 5.94 -20.88
CA PRO A 227 1.25 6.36 -22.13
C PRO A 227 -0.28 6.19 -22.06
N ARG A 228 -1.02 7.13 -22.63
CA ARG A 228 -2.49 7.02 -22.74
C ARG A 228 -2.88 6.08 -23.88
N ALA A 229 -3.85 5.20 -23.62
CA ALA A 229 -4.35 4.22 -24.59
C ALA A 229 -5.11 4.83 -25.79
N LYS A 230 -5.54 6.09 -25.68
CA LYS A 230 -6.24 6.81 -26.75
C LYS A 230 -5.57 8.15 -27.01
N THR A 231 -5.50 8.51 -28.28
CA THR A 231 -5.08 9.84 -28.75
C THR A 231 -6.08 10.92 -28.33
N LEU A 232 -5.70 12.19 -28.44
CA LEU A 232 -6.60 13.33 -28.20
C LEU A 232 -7.85 13.30 -29.09
N SER A 233 -7.74 12.74 -30.29
CA SER A 233 -8.87 12.58 -31.22
C SER A 233 -9.72 11.33 -30.95
N GLY A 234 -9.47 10.61 -29.85
CA GLY A 234 -10.22 9.41 -29.44
C GLY A 234 -9.83 8.11 -30.15
N ARG A 235 -8.84 8.12 -31.06
CA ARG A 235 -8.35 6.91 -31.74
C ARG A 235 -7.54 6.05 -30.78
N GLN A 236 -7.70 4.73 -30.88
CA GLN A 236 -6.91 3.76 -30.13
C GLN A 236 -5.44 3.86 -30.54
N VAL A 237 -4.55 3.86 -29.56
CA VAL A 237 -3.11 3.76 -29.76
C VAL A 237 -2.76 2.28 -29.86
N GLU A 238 -2.12 1.90 -30.96
CA GLU A 238 -1.65 0.53 -31.24
C GLU A 238 -0.26 0.33 -30.66
N GLU A 239 0.63 1.31 -30.88
CA GLU A 239 1.98 1.33 -30.33
C GLU A 239 2.17 2.60 -29.50
N PRO A 240 2.44 2.49 -28.19
CA PRO A 240 2.63 3.66 -27.35
C PRO A 240 3.92 4.40 -27.69
N ALA A 241 3.93 5.70 -27.42
CA ALA A 241 5.16 6.47 -27.49
C ALA A 241 6.21 5.89 -26.53
N HIS A 242 7.46 5.83 -26.98
CA HIS A 242 8.55 5.19 -26.25
C HIS A 242 9.78 6.10 -26.23
N PHE A 243 10.41 6.19 -25.06
CA PHE A 243 11.64 6.92 -24.88
C PHE A 243 12.82 6.02 -25.23
N SER A 244 13.45 6.27 -26.38
CA SER A 244 14.43 5.35 -26.98
C SER A 244 15.83 5.42 -26.37
N ALA A 245 16.16 6.49 -25.64
CA ALA A 245 17.50 6.69 -25.11
C ALA A 245 17.80 5.81 -23.89
N MET A 246 16.82 5.64 -23.00
CA MET A 246 16.88 4.87 -21.76
C MET A 246 15.47 4.76 -21.17
N SER A 247 15.30 4.17 -19.99
CA SER A 247 14.01 4.26 -19.30
C SER A 247 13.75 5.70 -18.81
N PRO A 248 12.49 6.19 -18.81
CA PRO A 248 12.16 7.48 -18.22
C PRO A 248 12.63 7.62 -16.77
N GLU A 249 12.60 6.52 -16.00
CA GLU A 249 13.05 6.45 -14.61
C GLU A 249 14.56 6.69 -14.47
N GLU A 250 15.38 6.06 -15.33
CA GLU A 250 16.83 6.29 -15.37
C GLU A 250 17.15 7.74 -15.76
N TYR A 251 16.43 8.30 -16.74
CA TYR A 251 16.62 9.68 -17.16
C TYR A 251 16.31 10.66 -16.02
N ILE A 252 15.17 10.46 -15.33
CA ILE A 252 14.82 11.24 -14.15
C ILE A 252 15.95 11.17 -13.12
N ALA A 253 16.44 9.97 -12.81
CA ALA A 253 17.47 9.79 -11.79
C ALA A 253 18.78 10.53 -12.15
N ASN A 254 19.17 10.51 -13.42
CA ASN A 254 20.37 11.18 -13.93
C ASN A 254 20.25 12.71 -13.93
N GLU A 255 19.09 13.22 -14.34
CA GLU A 255 18.88 14.66 -14.50
C GLU A 255 18.44 15.36 -13.21
N MET A 256 18.01 14.61 -12.18
CA MET A 256 17.41 15.19 -10.99
C MET A 256 18.36 16.16 -10.25
N VAL A 257 17.85 17.35 -9.98
CA VAL A 257 18.41 18.30 -9.03
C VAL A 257 17.43 18.43 -7.88
N TYR A 258 17.75 17.76 -6.77
CA TYR A 258 16.87 17.79 -5.61
C TYR A 258 16.81 19.20 -5.01
N PRO A 259 15.62 19.78 -4.77
CA PRO A 259 15.50 21.10 -4.16
C PRO A 259 16.23 21.16 -2.81
N ALA A 260 17.24 22.05 -2.69
CA ALA A 260 18.19 22.04 -1.57
C ALA A 260 17.50 22.12 -0.20
N GLY A 261 16.53 23.04 -0.04
CA GLY A 261 15.81 23.21 1.23
C GLY A 261 14.97 21.99 1.64
N LEU A 262 14.51 21.17 0.68
CA LEU A 262 13.79 19.92 0.94
C LEU A 262 14.77 18.77 1.19
N LEU A 263 15.91 18.74 0.48
CA LEU A 263 16.97 17.76 0.68
C LEU A 263 17.55 17.84 2.09
N GLU A 264 17.90 19.05 2.55
CA GLU A 264 18.44 19.32 3.90
C GLU A 264 17.49 18.83 4.99
N LYS A 265 16.18 19.02 4.79
CA LYS A 265 15.13 18.62 5.73
C LYS A 265 14.70 17.16 5.58
N ASN A 266 15.30 16.40 4.66
CA ASN A 266 14.90 15.02 4.32
C ASN A 266 13.41 14.88 3.96
N VAL A 267 12.85 15.89 3.32
CA VAL A 267 11.45 15.87 2.86
C VAL A 267 11.38 15.02 1.61
N SER A 268 10.63 13.92 1.66
CA SER A 268 10.30 13.10 0.50
C SER A 268 8.99 13.56 -0.14
N GLY A 269 8.76 13.16 -1.40
CA GLY A 269 7.48 13.35 -2.05
C GLY A 269 7.51 12.91 -3.50
N TYR A 270 6.58 13.43 -4.29
CA TYR A 270 6.48 13.17 -5.71
C TYR A 270 5.84 14.33 -6.48
N ALA A 271 5.99 14.28 -7.80
CA ALA A 271 5.22 15.04 -8.77
C ALA A 271 4.72 14.12 -9.90
N LEU A 272 3.56 14.45 -10.45
CA LEU A 272 2.99 13.87 -11.66
C LEU A 272 2.93 14.94 -12.73
N CYS A 273 3.68 14.74 -13.82
CA CYS A 273 3.70 15.66 -14.95
C CYS A 273 3.05 15.00 -16.16
N GLU A 274 2.04 15.65 -16.74
CA GLU A 274 1.44 15.22 -18.01
C GLU A 274 1.93 16.12 -19.15
N PHE A 275 2.17 15.51 -20.31
CA PHE A 275 2.58 16.20 -21.52
C PHE A 275 2.06 15.47 -22.76
N THR A 276 2.07 16.16 -23.90
CA THR A 276 1.78 15.57 -25.21
C THR A 276 3.09 15.27 -25.93
N ILE A 277 3.22 14.10 -26.53
CA ILE A 277 4.28 13.75 -27.48
C ILE A 277 3.66 13.87 -28.87
N ASP A 278 4.18 14.75 -29.72
CA ASP A 278 3.69 14.92 -31.09
C ASP A 278 4.18 13.82 -32.05
N LYS A 279 3.80 13.94 -33.32
CA LYS A 279 4.12 12.95 -34.37
C LYS A 279 5.60 12.92 -34.72
N GLU A 280 6.33 13.96 -34.36
CA GLU A 280 7.76 14.13 -34.57
C GLU A 280 8.56 13.74 -33.31
N GLY A 281 7.87 13.31 -32.25
CA GLY A 281 8.48 12.87 -30.99
C GLY A 281 8.83 14.01 -30.03
N VAL A 282 8.36 15.23 -30.28
CA VAL A 282 8.65 16.40 -29.46
C VAL A 282 7.64 16.50 -28.32
N ILE A 283 8.13 16.85 -27.13
CA ILE A 283 7.30 17.10 -25.96
C ILE A 283 6.66 18.49 -26.05
N LEU A 284 5.35 18.53 -25.92
CA LEU A 284 4.52 19.72 -25.94
C LEU A 284 3.70 19.83 -24.65
N ARG A 285 3.46 21.08 -24.22
CA ARG A 285 2.54 21.44 -23.12
C ARG A 285 2.73 20.63 -21.80
N PRO A 286 3.95 20.51 -21.27
CA PRO A 286 4.15 19.88 -19.96
C PRO A 286 3.47 20.68 -18.86
N HIS A 287 2.68 20.01 -18.03
CA HIS A 287 1.97 20.59 -16.89
C HIS A 287 1.84 19.60 -15.75
N ILE A 288 1.72 20.11 -14.52
CA ILE A 288 1.63 19.28 -13.31
C ILE A 288 0.18 18.91 -13.03
N LEU A 289 -0.10 17.61 -12.95
CA LEU A 289 -1.40 17.09 -12.50
C LEU A 289 -1.50 17.12 -10.98
N ARG A 290 -0.41 16.76 -10.30
CA ARG A 290 -0.33 16.71 -8.84
C ARG A 290 1.11 16.80 -8.39
N SER A 291 1.36 17.49 -7.28
CA SER A 291 2.63 17.45 -6.57
C SER A 291 2.41 17.53 -5.07
N THR A 292 3.35 17.00 -4.32
CA THR A 292 3.39 17.14 -2.86
C THR A 292 3.96 18.48 -2.41
N HIS A 293 4.83 19.09 -3.23
CA HIS A 293 5.45 20.39 -2.96
C HIS A 293 5.60 21.20 -4.26
N PRO A 294 5.46 22.54 -4.23
CA PRO A 294 5.72 23.40 -5.39
C PRO A 294 7.12 23.21 -5.99
N GLU A 295 8.14 23.06 -5.16
CA GLU A 295 9.54 22.91 -5.59
C GLU A 295 9.76 21.60 -6.35
N PHE A 296 9.07 20.52 -5.96
CA PHE A 296 9.07 19.26 -6.71
C PHE A 296 8.32 19.39 -8.04
N ALA A 297 7.29 20.23 -8.10
CA ALA A 297 6.58 20.52 -9.35
C ALA A 297 7.46 21.31 -10.33
N GLU A 298 8.19 22.31 -9.85
CA GLU A 298 9.13 23.08 -10.66
C GLU A 298 10.24 22.20 -11.24
N GLU A 299 10.84 21.36 -10.41
CA GLU A 299 11.91 20.45 -10.84
C GLU A 299 11.40 19.39 -11.82
N ALA A 300 10.21 18.84 -11.58
CA ALA A 300 9.56 17.93 -12.52
C ALA A 300 9.35 18.56 -13.90
N LEU A 301 8.88 19.82 -13.95
CA LEU A 301 8.73 20.54 -15.22
C LEU A 301 10.07 20.79 -15.91
N ARG A 302 11.14 21.06 -15.16
CA ARG A 302 12.49 21.24 -15.73
C ARG A 302 12.98 19.94 -16.38
N ILE A 303 12.89 18.82 -15.67
CA ILE A 303 13.30 17.49 -16.18
C ILE A 303 12.53 17.16 -17.46
N VAL A 304 11.20 17.28 -17.46
CA VAL A 304 10.37 16.94 -18.63
C VAL A 304 10.64 17.85 -19.82
N LYS A 305 10.88 19.14 -19.60
CA LYS A 305 11.24 20.08 -20.69
C LYS A 305 12.62 19.80 -21.28
N GLY A 306 13.52 19.18 -20.50
CA GLY A 306 14.87 18.82 -20.94
C GLY A 306 14.96 17.49 -21.69
N MET A 307 13.88 16.69 -21.68
CA MET A 307 13.88 15.37 -22.31
C MET A 307 14.13 15.45 -23.83
N PRO A 308 14.97 14.56 -24.38
CA PRO A 308 15.20 14.48 -25.82
C PRO A 308 13.97 13.92 -26.55
N LYS A 309 14.02 13.90 -27.89
CA LYS A 309 12.92 13.42 -28.72
C LYS A 309 12.58 11.95 -28.42
N TRP A 310 11.28 11.66 -28.38
CA TRP A 310 10.71 10.32 -28.19
C TRP A 310 10.38 9.68 -29.54
N SER A 311 10.19 8.36 -29.55
CA SER A 311 9.46 7.73 -30.63
C SER A 311 7.97 8.02 -30.44
N PRO A 312 7.27 8.55 -31.47
CA PRO A 312 5.85 8.90 -31.36
C PRO A 312 4.99 7.64 -31.21
N ALA A 313 3.78 7.81 -30.71
CA ALA A 313 2.79 6.74 -30.72
C ALA A 313 2.26 6.47 -32.14
N LEU A 314 1.85 5.24 -32.42
CA LEU A 314 1.17 4.88 -33.67
C LEU A 314 -0.32 4.61 -33.44
N ALA A 315 -1.17 5.20 -34.29
CA ALA A 315 -2.60 4.95 -34.33
C ALA A 315 -3.06 4.77 -35.78
N GLY A 316 -3.54 3.57 -36.12
CA GLY A 316 -3.82 3.18 -37.50
C GLY A 316 -2.55 3.12 -38.34
N GLY A 317 -1.46 2.58 -37.78
CA GLY A 317 -0.15 2.47 -38.44
C GLY A 317 0.54 3.81 -38.79
N LYS A 318 0.06 4.94 -38.25
CA LYS A 318 0.62 6.27 -38.53
C LYS A 318 1.01 7.00 -37.23
N PRO A 319 2.11 7.78 -37.24
CA PRO A 319 2.46 8.64 -36.11
C PRO A 319 1.31 9.55 -35.69
N ALA A 320 1.07 9.60 -34.39
CA ALA A 320 -0.04 10.34 -33.80
C ALA A 320 0.37 10.98 -32.47
N ASP A 321 -0.20 12.16 -32.21
CA ASP A 321 -0.11 12.83 -30.93
C ASP A 321 -0.67 11.92 -29.82
N SER A 322 0.08 11.81 -28.73
CA SER A 322 -0.30 11.00 -27.59
C SER A 322 0.03 11.72 -26.29
N ASN A 323 -0.81 11.52 -25.27
CA ASN A 323 -0.51 12.03 -23.94
C ASN A 323 0.28 10.99 -23.14
N TYR A 324 1.19 11.48 -22.31
CA TYR A 324 1.99 10.68 -21.40
C TYR A 324 1.96 11.33 -20.02
N THR A 325 1.81 10.54 -18.97
CA THR A 325 1.91 11.01 -17.59
C THR A 325 3.12 10.37 -16.92
N LEU A 326 4.07 11.19 -16.50
CA LEU A 326 5.30 10.74 -15.85
C LEU A 326 5.22 10.91 -14.33
N TYR A 327 5.51 9.83 -13.60
CA TYR A 327 5.68 9.85 -12.15
C TYR A 327 7.13 10.13 -11.80
N ILE A 328 7.36 11.16 -11.00
CA ILE A 328 8.70 11.61 -10.61
C ILE A 328 8.80 11.52 -9.07
N PRO A 329 9.41 10.44 -8.54
CA PRO A 329 9.61 10.26 -7.12
C PRO A 329 10.79 11.08 -6.60
N PHE A 330 10.58 11.83 -5.53
CA PHE A 330 11.62 12.56 -4.82
C PHE A 330 11.96 11.84 -3.52
N ARG A 331 13.07 11.10 -3.51
CA ARG A 331 13.59 10.38 -2.33
C ARG A 331 14.98 10.89 -1.94
N PRO A 332 15.14 11.64 -0.83
CA PRO A 332 16.42 12.21 -0.41
C PRO A 332 17.54 11.18 -0.29
N GLN A 333 17.21 9.99 0.23
CA GLN A 333 18.21 8.93 0.46
C GLN A 333 18.63 8.22 -0.83
N LEU A 334 17.74 8.06 -1.80
CA LEU A 334 18.12 7.53 -3.11
C LEU A 334 18.95 8.56 -3.88
N TYR A 335 18.56 9.83 -3.82
CA TYR A 335 19.28 10.92 -4.44
C TYR A 335 20.74 11.01 -3.99
N ARG A 336 20.99 10.93 -2.67
CA ARG A 336 22.35 10.95 -2.11
C ARG A 336 23.20 9.73 -2.48
N LYS A 337 22.58 8.58 -2.75
CA LYS A 337 23.30 7.36 -3.14
C LYS A 337 23.76 7.38 -4.60
N ASN A 338 23.05 8.12 -5.45
CA ASN A 338 23.31 8.20 -6.88
C ASN A 338 24.28 9.33 -7.26
N LYS A 339 24.77 10.11 -6.29
CA LYS A 339 25.79 11.15 -6.48
C LYS A 339 27.13 10.71 -5.90
#